data_AF-A0A923VR38-F1
#
_entry.id   AF-A0A923VR38-F1
#
_cell.length_a   1.000
_cell.length_b   1.000
_cell.length_c   1.000
_cell.angle_alpha   90.00
_cell.angle_beta   90.00
_cell.angle_gamma   90.00
#
_symmetry.space_group_name_H-M   'P 1'
#
loop_
_entity.id
_entity.type
_entity.pdbx_description
1 polymer ?
#
loop_
_entity_poly.entity_id
_entity_poly.type
_entity_poly.pdbx_seq_one_letter_code
_entity_poly.pdbx_strand_id
1 'polypeptide(L)'
;MKIEKLFYIKSTLKSIAFVIVIFLVFSFKVVSSLNNNTPKIKKITAKDILGNPDYLAICYGGYRKNTRDIQPSIEEVKEDLKILSALKIKVIRTYNVHFKEVTTVLKAIESLKKE
;
A
#
# COMPACT_ATOMS: atom_id res chain seq x y z
N MET A 1 -59.02 24.00 -21.68
CA MET A 1 -58.38 23.48 -20.45
C MET A 1 -57.66 22.12 -20.59
N LYS A 2 -58.11 21.13 -21.39
CA LYS A 2 -57.40 19.84 -21.56
C LYS A 2 -56.17 19.90 -22.49
N ILE A 3 -56.22 20.69 -23.57
CA ILE A 3 -55.17 20.77 -24.59
C ILE A 3 -53.91 21.46 -24.05
N GLU A 4 -54.06 22.54 -23.29
CA GLU A 4 -52.93 23.24 -22.66
C GLU A 4 -52.22 22.38 -21.60
N LYS A 5 -52.97 21.57 -20.83
CA LYS A 5 -52.39 20.58 -19.92
C LYS A 5 -51.59 19.52 -20.67
N LEU A 6 -52.08 19.08 -21.83
CA LEU A 6 -51.37 18.09 -22.67
C LEU A 6 -50.08 18.67 -23.26
N PHE A 7 -50.10 19.95 -23.67
CA PHE A 7 -48.91 20.66 -24.14
C PHE A 7 -47.88 20.86 -23.01
N TYR A 8 -48.34 21.24 -21.82
CA TYR A 8 -47.50 21.37 -20.63
C TYR A 8 -46.83 20.04 -20.25
N ILE A 9 -47.58 18.93 -20.24
CA ILE A 9 -47.03 17.59 -19.94
C ILE A 9 -45.98 17.16 -20.97
N LYS A 10 -46.18 17.43 -22.27
CA LYS A 10 -45.18 17.13 -23.30
C LYS A 10 -43.91 17.98 -23.14
N SER A 11 -44.06 19.24 -22.72
CA SER A 11 -42.95 20.15 -22.44
C SER A 11 -42.13 19.67 -21.24
N THR A 12 -42.79 19.30 -20.13
CA THR A 12 -42.11 18.76 -18.94
C THR A 12 -41.43 17.42 -19.22
N LEU A 13 -42.03 16.54 -20.04
CA LEU A 13 -41.41 15.27 -20.43
C LEU A 13 -40.11 15.46 -21.23
N LYS A 14 -40.08 16.46 -22.13
CA LYS A 14 -38.87 16.82 -22.89
C LYS A 14 -37.76 17.35 -21.98
N SER A 15 -38.11 18.20 -21.01
CA SER A 15 -37.15 18.74 -20.05
C SER A 15 -36.56 17.64 -19.14
N ILE A 16 -37.37 16.68 -18.69
CA ILE A 16 -36.90 15.52 -17.91
C ILE A 16 -35.94 14.65 -18.72
N ALA A 17 -36.28 14.37 -19.99
CA ALA A 17 -35.41 13.60 -20.88
C ALA A 17 -34.05 14.29 -21.07
N PHE A 18 -34.03 15.63 -21.19
CA PHE A 18 -32.80 16.40 -21.32
C PHE A 18 -31.91 16.31 -20.06
N VAL A 19 -32.50 16.37 -18.86
CA VAL A 19 -31.77 16.22 -17.59
C VAL A 19 -31.16 14.82 -17.45
N ILE A 20 -31.89 13.78 -17.85
CA ILE A 20 -31.40 12.39 -17.82
C ILE A 20 -30.19 12.21 -18.74
N VAL A 21 -30.22 12.80 -19.95
CA VAL A 21 -29.10 12.76 -20.90
C VAL A 21 -27.87 13.45 -20.32
N ILE A 22 -28.02 14.60 -19.66
CA ILE A 22 -26.91 15.30 -18.99
C ILE A 22 -26.29 14.43 -17.88
N PHE A 23 -27.13 13.76 -17.09
CA PHE A 23 -26.67 12.90 -15.99
C PHE A 23 -25.90 11.66 -16.49
N LEU A 24 -26.33 11.07 -17.60
CA LEU A 24 -25.65 9.97 -18.28
C LEU A 24 -24.26 10.39 -18.81
N VAL A 25 -24.15 11.58 -19.41
CA VAL A 25 -22.86 12.11 -19.91
C VAL A 25 -21.89 12.39 -18.76
N PHE A 26 -22.39 12.89 -17.63
CA PHE A 26 -21.57 13.15 -16.44
C PHE A 26 -21.01 11.85 -15.83
N SER A 27 -21.82 10.79 -15.82
CA SER A 27 -21.43 9.48 -15.28
C SER A 27 -20.31 8.81 -16.10
N PHE A 28 -20.26 9.04 -17.42
CA PHE A 28 -19.26 8.42 -18.30
C PHE A 28 -17.83 8.96 -18.09
N LYS A 29 -17.68 10.22 -17.66
CA LYS A 29 -16.37 10.81 -17.34
C LYS A 29 -15.76 10.28 -16.05
N VAL A 30 -16.57 9.88 -15.08
CA VAL A 30 -16.08 9.37 -13.78
C VAL A 30 -15.45 7.98 -13.92
N VAL A 31 -16.05 7.11 -14.74
CA VAL A 31 -15.58 5.72 -14.94
C VAL A 31 -14.24 5.64 -15.67
N SER A 32 -13.99 6.53 -16.64
CA SER A 32 -12.73 6.53 -17.41
C SER A 32 -11.51 7.03 -16.62
N SER A 33 -11.72 7.82 -15.56
CA SER A 33 -10.66 8.32 -14.68
C SER A 33 -10.09 7.24 -13.74
N LEU A 34 -10.92 6.25 -13.36
CA LEU A 34 -10.53 5.19 -12.43
C LEU A 34 -9.58 4.15 -13.03
N ASN A 35 -9.54 4.00 -14.36
CA ASN A 35 -8.82 2.89 -15.01
C ASN A 35 -7.31 3.15 -15.21
N ASN A 36 -6.85 4.40 -15.11
CA ASN A 36 -5.46 4.76 -15.42
C ASN A 36 -4.54 4.92 -14.20
N ASN A 37 -5.07 4.77 -12.99
CA ASN A 37 -4.35 5.04 -11.75
C ASN A 37 -3.91 3.78 -11.01
N THR A 38 -3.53 2.71 -11.72
CA THR A 38 -2.71 1.67 -11.06
C THR A 38 -1.31 2.25 -10.89
N PRO A 39 -0.85 2.55 -9.66
CA PRO A 39 0.53 2.99 -9.48
C PRO A 39 1.43 1.86 -9.97
N LYS A 40 2.17 2.10 -11.06
CA LYS A 40 3.22 1.20 -11.49
C LYS A 40 4.20 1.09 -10.31
N ILE A 41 4.16 -0.04 -9.60
CA ILE A 41 5.08 -0.32 -8.51
C ILE A 41 6.48 -0.26 -9.12
N LYS A 42 7.22 0.82 -8.84
CA LYS A 42 8.60 0.94 -9.27
C LYS A 42 9.37 -0.19 -8.59
N LYS A 43 9.82 -1.17 -9.37
CA LYS A 43 10.56 -2.32 -8.86
C LYS A 43 11.95 -1.83 -8.43
N ILE A 44 12.14 -1.67 -7.12
CA ILE A 44 13.43 -1.34 -6.53
C ILE A 44 14.34 -2.57 -6.66
N THR A 45 15.56 -2.37 -7.15
CA THR A 45 16.58 -3.42 -7.29
C THR A 45 17.69 -3.26 -6.26
N ALA A 46 18.53 -4.28 -6.07
CA ALA A 46 19.71 -4.17 -5.21
C ALA A 46 20.67 -3.07 -5.67
N LYS A 47 20.78 -2.81 -6.99
CA LYS A 47 21.60 -1.72 -7.54
C LYS A 47 21.12 -0.34 -7.08
N ASP A 48 19.81 -0.16 -6.91
CA ASP A 48 19.22 1.11 -6.46
C ASP A 48 19.44 1.35 -4.95
N ILE A 49 19.72 0.27 -4.20
CA ILE A 49 19.88 0.27 -2.74
C ILE A 49 21.36 0.40 -2.35
N LEU A 50 22.24 -0.38 -2.96
CA LEU A 50 23.65 -0.46 -2.55
C LEU A 50 24.40 0.82 -2.93
N GLY A 51 25.05 1.44 -1.93
CA GLY A 51 25.75 2.72 -2.09
C GLY A 51 24.84 3.95 -2.04
N ASN A 52 23.53 3.76 -1.85
CA ASN A 52 22.56 4.84 -1.75
C ASN A 52 22.35 5.29 -0.29
N PRO A 53 22.64 6.56 0.07
CA PRO A 53 22.47 7.06 1.44
C PRO A 53 21.02 7.06 1.93
N ASP A 54 20.03 7.02 1.04
CA ASP A 54 18.61 6.91 1.40
C ASP A 54 18.25 5.52 1.98
N TYR A 55 19.11 4.52 1.77
CA TYR A 55 18.94 3.15 2.25
C TYR A 55 20.01 2.78 3.28
N LEU A 56 20.03 3.50 4.40
CA LEU A 56 20.98 3.24 5.48
C LEU A 56 20.91 1.77 5.94
N ALA A 57 22.09 1.17 6.10
CA ALA A 57 22.24 -0.24 6.43
C ALA A 57 22.91 -0.44 7.80
N ILE A 58 22.57 -1.53 8.48
CA ILE A 58 23.23 -1.94 9.74
C ILE A 58 23.43 -3.47 9.79
N CYS A 59 24.43 -3.92 10.53
CA CYS A 59 24.51 -5.33 10.91
C CYS A 59 23.58 -5.59 12.10
N TYR A 60 22.73 -6.61 12.03
CA TYR A 60 21.68 -6.85 13.01
C TYR A 60 21.73 -8.29 13.55
N GLY A 61 21.53 -8.41 14.85
CA GLY A 61 21.23 -9.66 15.54
C GLY A 61 20.27 -9.36 16.70
N GLY A 62 19.14 -10.08 16.76
CA GLY A 62 18.03 -9.83 17.69
C GLY A 62 18.11 -10.62 18.99
N TYR A 63 19.20 -11.36 19.25
CA TYR A 63 19.34 -12.19 20.45
C TYR A 63 19.37 -11.34 21.73
N ARG A 64 18.44 -11.60 22.65
CA ARG A 64 18.35 -10.94 23.97
C ARG A 64 18.95 -11.77 25.12
N LYS A 65 19.56 -12.92 24.80
CA LYS A 65 20.17 -13.86 25.76
C LYS A 65 21.62 -14.15 25.39
N ASN A 66 22.39 -14.66 26.34
CA ASN A 66 23.83 -14.94 26.20
C ASN A 66 24.14 -16.20 25.36
N THR A 67 23.12 -16.90 24.86
CA THR A 67 23.27 -18.04 23.94
C THR A 67 22.37 -17.84 22.72
N ARG A 68 22.83 -18.35 21.58
CA ARG A 68 22.06 -18.40 20.33
C ARG A 68 21.04 -19.54 20.32
N ASP A 69 21.03 -20.43 21.30
CA ASP A 69 20.03 -21.49 21.40
C ASP A 69 18.64 -20.91 21.69
N ILE A 70 18.60 -19.80 22.43
CA ILE A 70 17.37 -19.07 22.73
C ILE A 70 17.16 -18.03 21.62
N GLN A 71 16.29 -18.35 20.67
CA GLN A 71 15.96 -17.48 19.54
C GLN A 71 15.04 -16.33 19.97
N PRO A 72 15.18 -15.14 19.36
CA PRO A 72 14.22 -14.07 19.61
C PRO A 72 12.84 -14.43 19.09
N SER A 73 11.80 -13.90 19.75
CA SER A 73 10.41 -14.02 19.28
C SER A 73 10.15 -13.11 18.07
N ILE A 74 9.02 -13.32 17.39
CA ILE A 74 8.63 -12.45 16.28
C ILE A 74 8.34 -11.04 16.81
N GLU A 75 7.70 -10.94 17.96
CA GLU A 75 7.30 -9.69 18.61
C GLU A 75 8.53 -8.87 19.02
N GLU A 76 9.54 -9.50 19.61
CA GLU A 76 10.82 -8.86 19.96
C GLU A 76 11.51 -8.31 18.71
N VAL A 77 11.55 -9.10 17.62
CA VAL A 77 12.14 -8.62 16.36
C VAL A 77 11.31 -7.49 15.74
N LYS A 78 9.98 -7.51 15.88
CA LYS A 78 9.13 -6.42 15.38
C LYS A 78 9.39 -5.11 16.12
N GLU A 79 9.61 -5.16 17.43
CA GLU A 79 10.02 -3.99 18.22
C GLU A 79 11.32 -3.40 17.67
N ASP A 80 12.34 -4.24 17.49
CA ASP A 80 13.65 -3.83 17.01
C ASP A 80 13.54 -3.22 15.59
N LEU A 81 12.80 -3.85 14.68
CA LEU A 81 12.59 -3.35 13.32
C LEU A 81 11.85 -2.01 13.28
N LYS A 82 10.91 -1.77 14.21
CA LYS A 82 10.23 -0.47 14.35
C LYS A 82 11.23 0.62 14.77
N ILE A 83 12.12 0.32 15.70
CA ILE A 83 13.19 1.25 16.13
C ILE A 83 14.14 1.53 14.96
N LEU A 84 14.63 0.49 14.27
CA LEU A 84 15.51 0.65 13.11
C LEU A 84 14.86 1.50 12.01
N SER A 85 13.57 1.26 11.73
CA SER A 85 12.83 2.05 10.73
C SER A 85 12.68 3.51 11.14
N ALA A 86 12.45 3.79 12.42
CA ALA A 86 12.39 5.15 12.97
C ALA A 86 13.74 5.89 12.84
N LEU A 87 14.86 5.15 12.95
CA LEU A 87 16.21 5.63 12.68
C LEU A 87 16.56 5.71 11.19
N LYS A 88 15.59 5.51 10.30
CA LYS A 88 15.75 5.47 8.83
C LYS A 88 16.69 4.36 8.32
N ILE A 89 16.95 3.32 9.10
CA ILE A 89 17.64 2.12 8.64
C ILE A 89 16.64 1.29 7.82
N LYS A 90 17.00 0.98 6.57
CA LYS A 90 16.13 0.29 5.60
C LYS A 90 16.71 -1.05 5.12
N VAL A 91 17.96 -1.33 5.46
CA VAL A 91 18.66 -2.57 5.10
C VAL A 91 19.32 -3.15 6.35
N ILE A 92 19.17 -4.46 6.54
CA ILE A 92 19.85 -5.18 7.62
C ILE A 92 20.68 -6.32 7.04
N ARG A 93 21.85 -6.55 7.61
CA ARG A 93 22.70 -7.72 7.33
C ARG A 93 22.56 -8.73 8.47
N THR A 94 22.26 -9.98 8.12
CA THR A 94 22.30 -11.13 9.03
C THR A 94 23.57 -11.95 8.79
N TYR A 95 23.92 -12.84 9.73
CA TYR A 95 25.23 -13.50 9.73
C TYR A 95 25.23 -14.94 9.22
N ASN A 96 24.17 -15.71 9.49
CA ASN A 96 24.12 -17.12 9.12
C ASN A 96 22.66 -17.59 8.97
N VAL A 97 22.48 -18.74 8.32
CA VAL A 97 21.17 -19.38 8.08
C VAL A 97 21.02 -20.70 8.83
N HIS A 98 21.93 -21.01 9.75
CA HIS A 98 21.89 -22.24 10.54
C HIS A 98 20.92 -22.15 11.72
N PHE A 99 20.71 -20.94 12.24
CA PHE A 99 19.76 -20.65 13.31
C PHE A 99 18.44 -20.09 12.79
N LYS A 100 17.38 -20.16 13.59
CA LYS A 100 16.03 -19.72 13.20
C LYS A 100 15.86 -18.20 13.14
N GLU A 101 16.80 -17.42 13.67
CA GLU A 101 16.75 -15.95 13.70
C GLU A 101 16.40 -15.34 12.34
N VAL A 102 17.09 -15.74 11.25
CA VAL A 102 16.81 -15.18 9.92
C VAL A 102 15.37 -15.45 9.48
N THR A 103 14.85 -16.65 9.77
CA THR A 103 13.45 -17.01 9.50
C THR A 103 12.49 -16.16 10.35
N THR A 104 12.80 -15.93 11.63
CA THR A 104 12.01 -15.05 12.51
C THR A 104 12.00 -13.61 11.97
N VAL A 105 13.16 -13.09 11.54
CA VAL A 105 13.32 -11.75 10.97
C VAL A 105 12.49 -11.58 9.69
N LEU A 106 12.55 -12.54 8.77
CA LEU A 106 11.76 -12.48 7.54
C LEU A 106 10.25 -12.51 7.84
N LYS A 107 9.81 -13.36 8.77
CA LYS A 107 8.40 -13.40 9.21
C LYS A 107 7.96 -12.10 9.88
N ALA A 108 8.80 -11.49 10.71
CA ALA A 108 8.54 -10.21 11.34
C ALA A 108 8.39 -9.09 10.30
N ILE A 109 9.30 -9.01 9.32
CA ILE A 109 9.22 -8.05 8.21
C ILE A 109 7.94 -8.26 7.40
N GLU A 110 7.59 -9.50 7.09
CA GLU A 110 6.36 -9.82 6.35
C GLU A 110 5.11 -9.40 7.14
N SER A 111 5.07 -9.67 8.45
CA SER A 111 3.99 -9.24 9.34
C SER A 111 3.85 -7.72 9.35
N LEU A 112 4.95 -6.99 9.52
CA LEU A 112 4.92 -5.51 9.58
C LEU A 112 4.51 -4.87 8.26
N LYS A 113 4.76 -5.52 7.12
CA LYS A 113 4.31 -5.03 5.81
C LYS A 113 2.82 -5.24 5.55
N LYS A 114 2.16 -6.09 6.35
CA LYS A 114 0.73 -6.38 6.27
C LYS A 114 -0.10 -5.58 7.28
N GLU A 115 0.55 -4.98 8.28
CA GLU A 115 -0.03 -3.99 9.21
C GLU A 115 -0.18 -2.64 8.50
#